data_AF-A0A7Y0SPY3-F1
#
_entry.id   AF-A0A7Y0SPY3-F1
#
_cell.length_a   1.000
_cell.length_b   1.000
_cell.length_c   1.000
_cell.angle_alpha   90.00
_cell.angle_beta   90.00
_cell.angle_gamma   90.00
#
_symmetry.space_group_name_H-M   'P 1'
#
loop_
_entity.id
_entity.type
_entity.pdbx_description
1 polymer ?
#
loop_
_entity_poly.entity_id
_entity_poly.type
_entity_poly.pdbx_seq_one_letter_code
_entity_poly.pdbx_strand_id
1 'polypeptide(L)'
;GTSGAGKSTLMTLLAGLDTPTSGEITLLGHELSKLDDEARAKIRADSLGFVFQSFLLIPSLSALRNVTLPCLLRGEAEDEARAAELLAAVGLEKRVDHLPSQLSGGEQQR
;
A
#
# COMPACT_ATOMS: atom_id res chain seq x y z
N GLY A 1 17.22 10.75 8.34
CA GLY A 1 18.45 11.06 7.58
C GLY A 1 18.19 12.19 6.60
N THR A 2 19.21 12.98 6.26
CA THR A 2 19.15 14.12 5.33
C THR A 2 18.60 13.74 3.95
N SER A 3 18.08 14.71 3.19
CA SER A 3 17.74 14.48 1.79
C SER A 3 18.98 14.00 1.02
N GLY A 4 18.80 13.06 0.09
CA GLY A 4 19.91 12.44 -0.66
C GLY A 4 20.63 11.27 0.03
N ALA A 5 20.35 10.99 1.30
CA ALA A 5 20.96 9.86 2.02
C ALA A 5 20.47 8.45 1.58
N GLY A 6 19.76 8.33 0.46
CA GLY A 6 19.30 7.04 -0.09
C GLY A 6 18.10 6.38 0.60
N LYS A 7 17.42 7.06 1.54
CA LYS A 7 16.28 6.47 2.29
C LYS A 7 15.16 5.97 1.37
N SER A 8 14.80 6.77 0.36
CA SER A 8 13.76 6.39 -0.60
C SER A 8 14.21 5.19 -1.42
N THR A 9 15.46 5.19 -1.89
CA THR A 9 16.07 4.05 -2.58
C THR A 9 16.01 2.79 -1.73
N LEU A 10 16.40 2.88 -0.45
CA LEU A 10 16.33 1.74 0.47
C LEU A 10 14.90 1.24 0.66
N MET A 11 13.92 2.13 0.83
CA MET A 11 12.51 1.74 0.94
C MET A 11 12.01 1.03 -0.32
N THR A 12 12.37 1.52 -1.52
CA THR A 12 12.02 0.90 -2.80
C THR A 12 12.64 -0.50 -2.93
N LEU A 13 13.90 -0.65 -2.54
CA LEU A 13 14.59 -1.95 -2.53
C LEU A 13 13.95 -2.94 -1.55
N LEU A 14 13.65 -2.51 -0.32
CA LEU A 14 12.99 -3.34 0.69
C LEU A 14 11.57 -3.74 0.29
N ALA A 15 10.89 -2.86 -0.44
CA ALA A 15 9.58 -3.15 -1.01
C ALA A 15 9.64 -4.11 -2.21
N GLY A 16 10.82 -4.45 -2.72
CA GLY A 16 10.97 -5.23 -3.96
C GLY A 16 10.44 -4.50 -5.19
N LEU A 17 10.43 -3.16 -5.18
CA LEU A 17 10.09 -2.31 -6.32
C LEU A 17 11.31 -2.01 -7.20
N ASP A 18 12.51 -2.30 -6.71
CA ASP A 18 13.77 -2.19 -7.42
C ASP A 18 14.69 -3.33 -6.96
N THR A 19 15.78 -3.56 -7.70
CA THR A 19 16.77 -4.60 -7.40
C THR A 19 18.12 -3.98 -7.00
N PRO A 20 18.84 -4.56 -6.03
CA PRO A 20 20.14 -4.04 -5.67
C PRO A 20 21.13 -4.25 -6.81
N THR A 21 21.98 -3.24 -7.09
CA THR A 21 23.07 -3.39 -8.07
C THR A 21 24.08 -4.47 -7.64
N SER A 22 24.22 -4.69 -6.34
CA SER A 22 25.06 -5.72 -5.74
C SER A 22 24.57 -6.08 -4.34
N GLY A 23 24.81 -7.32 -3.91
CA GLY A 23 24.30 -7.84 -2.64
C GLY A 23 22.94 -8.51 -2.79
N GLU A 24 22.39 -8.96 -1.67
CA GLU A 24 21.16 -9.77 -1.64
C GLU A 24 20.16 -9.19 -0.65
N ILE A 25 18.88 -9.28 -0.99
CA ILE A 25 17.77 -8.90 -0.11
C ILE A 25 16.86 -10.12 0.04
N THR A 26 16.69 -10.57 1.28
CA THR A 26 15.72 -11.60 1.63
C THR A 26 14.53 -10.96 2.32
N LEU A 27 13.33 -11.15 1.76
CA LEU A 27 12.07 -10.67 2.32
C LEU A 27 11.13 -11.86 2.49
N LEU A 28 10.61 -12.05 3.72
CA LEU A 28 9.69 -13.15 4.04
C LEU A 28 10.23 -14.54 3.64
N GLY A 29 11.55 -14.73 3.75
CA GLY A 29 12.23 -15.98 3.35
C GLY A 29 12.51 -16.12 1.85
N HIS A 30 12.15 -15.13 1.04
CA HIS A 30 12.41 -15.11 -0.40
C HIS A 30 13.53 -14.15 -0.76
N GLU A 31 14.53 -14.64 -1.51
CA GLU A 31 15.57 -13.80 -2.07
C GLU A 31 15.05 -13.05 -3.31
N LEU A 32 14.89 -11.73 -3.21
CA LEU A 32 14.18 -10.92 -4.21
C LEU A 32 14.89 -10.85 -5.57
N SER A 33 16.22 -11.00 -5.60
CA SER A 33 17.06 -11.05 -6.81
C SER A 33 16.82 -12.28 -7.67
N LYS A 34 16.28 -13.36 -7.10
CA LYS A 34 15.98 -14.62 -7.81
C LYS A 34 14.56 -14.70 -8.34
N LEU A 35 13.72 -13.72 -8.00
CA LEU A 35 12.33 -13.66 -8.45
C LEU A 35 12.22 -12.82 -9.72
N ASP A 36 11.23 -13.11 -10.54
CA ASP A 36 10.81 -12.21 -11.61
C ASP A 36 9.89 -11.10 -11.06
N ASP A 37 9.50 -10.15 -11.92
CA ASP A 37 8.64 -9.04 -11.54
C ASP A 37 7.28 -9.49 -11.01
N GLU A 38 6.73 -10.56 -11.58
CA GLU A 38 5.41 -11.10 -11.24
C GLU A 38 5.43 -11.70 -9.82
N ALA A 39 6.45 -12.52 -9.51
CA ALA A 39 6.62 -13.10 -8.20
C ALA A 39 6.91 -12.04 -7.13
N ARG A 40 7.70 -11.00 -7.44
CA ARG A 40 7.86 -9.85 -6.54
C ARG A 40 6.53 -9.11 -6.33
N ALA A 41 5.76 -8.89 -7.39
CA ALA A 41 4.45 -8.24 -7.30
C ALA A 41 3.48 -9.01 -6.40
N LYS A 42 3.47 -10.34 -6.51
CA LYS A 42 2.67 -11.20 -5.65
C LYS A 42 3.02 -11.05 -4.17
N ILE A 43 4.32 -11.10 -3.83
CA ILE A 43 4.78 -10.89 -2.44
C ILE A 43 4.34 -9.51 -1.92
N ARG A 44 4.44 -8.46 -2.75
CA ARG A 44 3.98 -7.12 -2.37
C ARG A 44 2.48 -7.12 -2.08
N ALA A 45 1.68 -7.69 -2.98
CA ALA A 45 0.23 -7.70 -2.87
C ALA A 45 -0.29 -8.52 -1.68
N ASP A 46 0.46 -9.56 -1.28
CA ASP A 46 0.06 -10.50 -0.23
C ASP A 46 0.55 -10.06 1.16
N SER A 47 1.64 -9.30 1.27
CA SER A 47 2.32 -9.09 2.57
C SER A 47 2.82 -7.68 2.84
N LEU A 48 2.75 -6.75 1.89
CA LEU A 48 3.25 -5.39 2.07
C LEU A 48 2.14 -4.35 1.92
N GLY A 49 2.07 -3.43 2.89
CA GLY A 49 1.27 -2.21 2.83
C GLY A 49 2.16 -0.98 2.67
N PHE A 50 1.69 0.00 1.89
CA PHE A 50 2.42 1.22 1.63
C PHE A 50 1.67 2.43 2.16
N VAL A 51 2.38 3.29 2.89
CA VAL A 51 1.87 4.58 3.36
C VAL A 51 2.83 5.67 2.89
N PHE A 52 2.30 6.64 2.16
CA PHE A 52 3.08 7.70 1.53
C PHE A 52 2.82 9.04 2.20
N GLN A 53 3.67 10.04 1.92
CA GLN A 53 3.46 11.42 2.37
C GLN A 53 2.32 12.11 1.60
N SER A 54 2.13 11.75 0.33
CA SER A 54 0.95 12.10 -0.45
C SER A 54 -0.01 10.91 -0.40
N PHE A 55 -1.28 11.13 -0.07
CA PHE A 55 -2.21 10.07 0.32
C PHE A 55 -2.49 8.99 -0.75
N LEU A 56 -2.15 9.26 -2.03
CA LEU A 56 -2.38 8.38 -3.19
C LEU A 56 -3.79 7.76 -3.29
N LEU A 57 -4.79 8.41 -2.68
CA LEU A 57 -6.19 8.02 -2.83
C LEU A 57 -6.68 8.34 -4.24
N ILE A 58 -7.48 7.45 -4.82
CA ILE A 58 -8.16 7.67 -6.09
C ILE A 58 -9.32 8.67 -5.85
N PRO A 59 -9.28 9.88 -6.44
CA PRO A 59 -10.22 10.95 -6.08
C PRO A 59 -11.69 10.64 -6.39
N SER A 60 -11.96 9.74 -7.34
CA SER A 60 -13.29 9.33 -7.76
C SER A 60 -13.88 8.19 -6.93
N LEU A 61 -13.11 7.63 -6.00
CA LEU A 61 -13.53 6.51 -5.14
C LEU A 61 -13.81 7.01 -3.72
N SER A 62 -14.81 6.43 -3.05
CA SER A 62 -15.03 6.69 -1.62
C SER A 62 -13.90 6.11 -0.76
N ALA A 63 -13.87 6.45 0.53
CA ALA A 63 -12.94 5.85 1.48
C ALA A 63 -13.05 4.31 1.47
N LEU A 64 -14.26 3.77 1.51
CA LEU A 64 -14.51 2.33 1.43
C LEU A 64 -13.91 1.72 0.14
N ARG A 65 -14.18 2.35 -1.00
CA ARG A 65 -13.69 1.88 -2.31
C ARG A 65 -12.18 1.98 -2.48
N ASN A 66 -11.54 2.98 -1.86
CA ASN A 66 -10.08 3.05 -1.82
C ASN A 66 -9.48 1.90 -1.00
N VAL A 67 -10.15 1.49 0.09
CA VAL A 67 -9.72 0.37 0.94
C VAL A 67 -9.97 -0.99 0.28
N THR A 68 -11.05 -1.16 -0.51
CA THR A 68 -11.32 -2.42 -1.24
C THR A 68 -10.54 -2.58 -2.53
N LEU A 69 -10.04 -1.48 -3.11
CA LEU A 69 -9.33 -1.48 -4.40
C LEU A 69 -8.20 -2.53 -4.50
N PRO A 70 -7.34 -2.77 -3.48
CA PRO A 70 -6.33 -3.81 -3.56
C PRO A 70 -6.89 -5.22 -3.79
N CYS A 71 -8.07 -5.55 -3.28
CA CYS A 71 -8.72 -6.85 -3.53
C CYS A 71 -9.07 -7.00 -5.02
N LEU A 72 -9.66 -5.95 -5.61
CA LEU A 72 -9.98 -5.93 -7.04
C LEU A 72 -8.74 -6.10 -7.92
N LEU A 73 -7.62 -5.46 -7.55
CA LEU A 73 -6.36 -5.57 -8.27
C LEU A 73 -5.73 -6.97 -8.17
N ARG A 74 -6.01 -7.72 -7.09
CA ARG A 74 -5.63 -9.14 -6.96
C ARG A 74 -6.61 -10.09 -7.69
N GLY A 75 -7.68 -9.58 -8.29
CA GLY A 75 -8.73 -10.40 -8.90
C GLY A 75 -9.63 -11.08 -7.86
N GLU A 76 -9.64 -10.58 -6.63
CA GLU A 76 -10.49 -11.07 -5.53
C GLU A 76 -11.81 -10.30 -5.49
N ALA A 77 -12.84 -10.91 -4.91
CA ALA A 77 -14.08 -10.22 -4.60
C ALA A 77 -13.82 -9.14 -3.53
N GLU A 78 -14.57 -8.05 -3.60
CA GLU A 78 -14.50 -7.03 -2.56
C GLU A 78 -15.09 -7.54 -1.25
N ASP A 79 -14.43 -7.19 -0.14
CA ASP A 79 -14.91 -7.44 1.21
C ASP A 79 -15.20 -6.09 1.89
N GLU A 80 -16.37 -5.54 1.58
CA GLU A 80 -16.82 -4.26 2.13
C GLU A 80 -16.96 -4.30 3.66
N ALA A 81 -17.34 -5.46 4.21
CA ALA A 81 -17.43 -5.64 5.66
C ALA A 81 -16.06 -5.48 6.31
N ARG A 82 -15.04 -6.16 5.77
CA ARG A 82 -13.66 -6.03 6.24
C ARG A 82 -13.12 -4.62 6.04
N ALA A 83 -13.42 -3.98 4.91
CA ALA A 83 -13.00 -2.59 4.66
C ALA A 83 -13.62 -1.61 5.67
N ALA A 84 -14.89 -1.78 6.00
CA ALA A 84 -15.56 -0.98 7.02
C ALA A 84 -14.96 -1.19 8.42
N GLU A 85 -14.61 -2.43 8.79
CA GLU A 85 -13.88 -2.72 10.03
C GLU A 85 -12.52 -2.02 10.10
N LEU A 86 -11.75 -2.04 9.01
CA LEU A 86 -10.46 -1.37 8.92
C LEU A 86 -10.59 0.15 9.07
N LEU A 87 -11.57 0.75 8.38
CA LEU A 87 -11.88 2.17 8.54
C LEU A 87 -12.31 2.51 9.97
N ALA A 88 -13.11 1.66 10.61
CA ALA A 88 -13.48 1.85 12.02
C ALA A 88 -12.26 1.76 12.96
N ALA A 89 -11.33 0.83 12.70
CA ALA A 89 -10.12 0.68 13.51
C ALA A 89 -9.22 1.93 13.50
N VAL A 90 -9.29 2.74 12.44
CA VAL A 90 -8.59 4.02 12.34
C VAL A 90 -9.47 5.23 12.65
N GLY A 91 -10.70 5.03 13.13
CA GLY A 91 -11.63 6.09 13.53
C GLY A 91 -12.26 6.85 12.36
N LEU A 92 -12.57 6.13 11.28
CA LEU A 92 -13.22 6.62 10.04
C LEU A 92 -14.56 5.90 9.78
N GLU A 93 -15.19 5.31 10.80
CA GLU A 93 -16.44 4.57 10.66
C GLU A 93 -17.60 5.42 10.09
N LYS A 94 -17.56 6.74 10.30
CA LYS A 94 -18.56 7.70 9.77
C LYS A 94 -18.16 8.32 8.42
N ARG A 95 -17.08 7.82 7.81
CA ARG A 95 -16.48 8.38 6.59
C ARG A 95 -16.47 7.43 5.41
N VAL A 96 -17.05 6.23 5.55
CA VAL A 96 -17.05 5.16 4.54
C VAL A 96 -17.43 5.63 3.13
N ASP A 97 -18.43 6.49 3.01
CA ASP A 97 -18.93 6.99 1.71
C ASP A 97 -18.29 8.30 1.24
N HIS A 98 -17.39 8.89 2.02
CA HIS A 98 -16.80 10.18 1.67
C HIS A 98 -15.73 10.02 0.59
N LEU A 99 -15.72 10.95 -0.36
CA LEU A 99 -14.62 11.10 -1.32
C LEU A 99 -13.40 11.74 -0.63
N PRO A 100 -12.18 11.55 -1.16
CA PRO A 100 -10.97 12.16 -0.61
C PRO A 100 -11.06 13.68 -0.43
N SER A 101 -11.76 14.38 -1.34
CA SER A 101 -11.98 15.83 -1.24
C SER A 101 -12.82 16.27 -0.03
N GLN A 102 -13.55 15.35 0.59
CA GLN A 102 -14.39 15.58 1.77
C GLN A 102 -13.70 15.16 3.07
N LEU A 103 -12.47 14.66 2.99
CA LEU A 103 -11.66 14.21 4.13
C LEU A 103 -10.54 15.22 4.39
N SER A 104 -10.30 15.52 5.66
CA SER A 104 -9.10 16.26 6.07
C SER A 104 -7.83 15.45 5.75
N GLY A 105 -6.67 16.11 5.66
CA GLY A 105 -5.41 15.40 5.37
C GLY A 105 -5.07 14.31 6.40
N GLY A 106 -5.41 14.51 7.67
CA GLY A 106 -5.25 13.48 8.70
C GLY A 106 -6.27 12.34 8.63
N GLU A 107 -7.45 12.58 8.03
CA GLU A 107 -8.39 11.50 7.68
C GLU A 107 -7.93 10.76 6.42
N GLN A 108 -7.34 11.42 5.44
CA GLN A 108 -6.79 10.75 4.24
C GLN A 108 -5.55 9.90 4.53
N GLN A 109 -4.80 10.21 5.59
CA GLN A 109 -3.61 9.46 6.00
C GLN A 109 -3.95 8.19 6.81
N ARG A 110 -5.15 8.13 7.39
CA ARG A 110 -5.62 7.03 8.25
C ARG A 110 -6.30 5.97 7.42
#